data_AF-A0A937TPA1-F1
#
_entry.id   AF-A0A937TPA1-F1
#
_cell.length_a   1.000
_cell.length_b   1.000
_cell.length_c   1.000
_cell.angle_alpha   90.00
_cell.angle_beta   90.00
_cell.angle_gamma   90.00
#
_symmetry.space_group_name_H-M   'P 1'
#
loop_
_entity.id
_entity.type
_entity.pdbx_description
1 polymer ?
#
loop_
_entity_poly.entity_id
_entity_poly.type
_entity_poly.pdbx_seq_one_letter_code
_entity_poly.pdbx_strand_id
1 'polypeptide(L)'
;MNLLIRFAVIVALVAISFGCKKGDNRQVVQKGSEDQDEMLVRINKYLVQKDVELIESYAKRRQWNVTQTESGLFYEIYERGNGDSVRNGRQVTINYTLSLLDGTVCYSSDQSGPKTFRLGRSREESGLEQGLLMMRAGDKAHLILPPHLAHGLLGDE
;
A
#
# COMPACT_ATOMS: atom_id res chain seq x y z
N MET A 1 31.51 56.15 54.45
CA MET A 1 32.15 55.27 53.45
C MET A 1 31.65 53.81 53.47
N ASN A 2 30.52 53.49 54.13
CA ASN A 2 29.99 52.11 54.21
C ASN A 2 28.62 51.91 53.53
N LEU A 3 28.00 52.97 53.00
CA LEU A 3 26.68 52.89 52.34
C LEU A 3 26.82 52.66 50.82
N LEU A 4 27.81 53.30 50.18
CA LEU A 4 28.13 53.13 48.75
C LEU A 4 28.62 51.72 48.42
N ILE A 5 29.42 51.10 49.31
CA ILE A 5 29.92 49.72 49.12
C ILE A 5 28.78 48.71 49.26
N ARG A 6 27.83 48.93 50.18
CA ARG A 6 26.66 48.06 50.35
C ARG A 6 25.72 48.11 49.16
N PHE A 7 25.50 49.29 48.58
CA PHE A 7 24.73 49.41 47.32
C PHE A 7 25.45 48.76 46.14
N ALA A 8 26.77 48.90 46.03
CA ALA A 8 27.55 48.27 44.97
C ALA A 8 27.50 46.73 45.04
N VAL A 9 27.53 46.13 46.25
CA VAL A 9 27.42 44.67 46.43
C VAL A 9 26.00 44.17 46.10
N ILE A 10 24.95 44.94 46.44
CA ILE A 10 23.56 44.58 46.14
C ILE A 10 23.30 44.68 44.62
N VAL A 11 23.82 45.69 43.94
CA VAL A 11 23.70 45.85 42.48
C VAL A 11 24.48 44.76 41.74
N ALA A 12 25.65 44.35 42.24
CA ALA A 12 26.42 43.23 41.68
C ALA A 12 25.73 41.86 41.86
N LEU A 13 25.00 41.65 42.96
CA LEU A 13 24.25 40.41 43.19
C LEU A 13 22.96 40.33 42.35
N VAL A 14 22.31 41.46 42.03
CA VAL A 14 21.12 41.51 41.17
C VAL A 14 21.47 41.37 39.68
N ALA A 15 22.68 41.77 39.27
CA ALA A 15 23.14 41.65 37.89
C ALA A 15 23.47 40.20 37.44
N ILE A 16 23.62 39.25 38.37
CA ILE A 16 23.96 37.85 38.06
C ILE A 16 22.71 36.97 37.85
N SER A 17 21.51 37.45 38.23
CA SER A 17 20.26 36.67 38.10
C SER A 17 19.55 36.77 36.73
N PHE A 18 20.08 37.54 35.77
CA PHE A 18 19.57 37.57 34.39
C PHE A 18 20.54 36.90 33.38
N GLY A 19 21.22 35.84 33.82
CA GLY A 19 21.92 34.93 32.92
C GLY A 19 20.92 34.13 32.08
N CYS A 20 20.79 34.48 30.80
CA CYS A 20 19.99 33.76 29.80
C CYS A 20 20.29 32.24 29.81
N LYS A 21 19.36 31.44 30.35
CA LYS A 21 19.26 30.02 29.96
C LYS A 21 18.58 29.96 28.59
N LYS A 22 19.39 29.96 27.53
CA LYS A 22 18.98 29.47 26.22
C LYS A 22 18.93 27.94 26.31
N GLY A 23 17.89 27.43 26.97
CA GLY A 23 17.54 26.02 26.97
C GLY A 23 16.61 25.76 25.79
N ASP A 24 17.17 25.20 24.72
CA ASP A 24 16.38 24.45 23.76
C ASP A 24 15.61 23.38 24.54
N ASN A 25 14.28 23.45 24.54
CA ASN A 25 13.47 22.38 25.06
C ASN A 25 12.26 22.17 24.13
N ARG A 26 12.55 21.77 22.90
CA ARG A 26 11.69 20.86 22.17
C ARG A 26 11.62 19.54 22.95
N GLN A 27 10.70 19.46 23.91
CA GLN A 27 10.25 18.18 24.45
C GLN A 27 8.73 18.11 24.44
N VAL A 28 8.21 17.97 23.23
CA VAL A 28 7.02 17.18 22.93
C VAL A 28 7.37 16.42 21.65
N VAL A 29 6.84 15.21 21.46
CA VAL A 29 7.15 14.25 20.38
C VAL A 29 8.28 13.31 20.76
N GLN A 30 7.96 12.22 21.48
CA GLN A 30 8.55 10.88 21.26
C GLN A 30 7.70 9.76 21.91
N LYS A 31 6.94 10.04 22.98
CA LYS A 31 6.15 9.00 23.67
C LYS A 31 4.77 8.71 23.05
N GLY A 32 4.38 9.44 22.02
CA GLY A 32 3.10 9.27 21.33
C GLY A 32 3.18 8.51 20.01
N SER A 33 4.38 8.26 19.47
CA SER A 33 4.56 7.68 18.13
C SER A 33 4.58 6.15 18.14
N GLU A 34 5.19 5.50 19.14
CA GLU A 34 5.24 4.02 19.20
C GLU A 34 3.84 3.39 19.34
N ASP A 35 3.01 3.89 20.27
CA ASP A 35 1.62 3.42 20.42
C ASP A 35 0.77 3.71 19.18
N GLN A 36 1.04 4.83 18.50
CA GLN A 36 0.36 5.19 17.24
C GLN A 36 0.77 4.26 16.10
N ASP A 37 2.06 3.97 15.95
CA ASP A 37 2.58 3.05 14.94
C ASP A 37 2.07 1.62 15.17
N GLU A 38 2.02 1.17 16.42
CA GLU A 38 1.41 -0.13 16.77
C GLU A 38 -0.08 -0.18 16.43
N MET A 39 -0.81 0.89 16.71
CA MET A 39 -2.23 1.00 16.35
C MET A 39 -2.43 0.97 14.84
N LEU A 40 -1.61 1.70 14.08
CA LEU A 40 -1.67 1.71 12.61
C LEU A 40 -1.37 0.33 12.04
N VAL A 41 -0.34 -0.36 12.55
CA VAL A 41 -0.03 -1.74 12.17
C VAL A 41 -1.19 -2.67 12.50
N ARG A 42 -1.83 -2.53 13.67
CA ARG A 42 -3.00 -3.32 14.06
C ARG A 42 -4.17 -3.08 13.12
N ILE A 43 -4.49 -1.83 12.80
CA ILE A 43 -5.58 -1.47 11.90
C ILE A 43 -5.29 -2.00 10.50
N ASN A 44 -4.07 -1.83 9.99
CA ASN A 44 -3.71 -2.34 8.68
C ASN A 44 -3.85 -3.87 8.60
N LYS A 45 -3.37 -4.60 9.63
CA LYS A 45 -3.57 -6.06 9.72
C LYS A 45 -5.05 -6.45 9.71
N TYR A 46 -5.89 -5.71 10.44
CA TYR A 46 -7.32 -5.93 10.46
C TYR A 46 -7.97 -5.67 9.09
N LEU A 47 -7.60 -4.59 8.39
CA LEU A 47 -8.10 -4.28 7.06
C LEU A 47 -7.71 -5.36 6.04
N VAL A 48 -6.44 -5.77 6.03
CA VAL A 48 -5.97 -6.87 5.17
C VAL A 48 -6.73 -8.16 5.46
N GLN A 49 -7.01 -8.47 6.73
CA GLN A 49 -7.81 -9.64 7.08
C GLN A 49 -9.25 -9.52 6.53
N LYS A 50 -9.87 -8.34 6.60
CA LYS A 50 -11.21 -8.11 6.07
C LYS A 50 -11.25 -8.20 4.55
N ASP A 51 -10.23 -7.71 3.87
CA ASP A 51 -10.10 -7.85 2.41
C ASP A 51 -10.00 -9.33 2.02
N VAL A 52 -9.19 -10.12 2.73
CA VAL A 52 -9.08 -11.56 2.51
C VAL A 52 -10.45 -12.25 2.69
N GLU A 53 -11.14 -12.00 3.82
CA GLU A 53 -12.47 -12.56 4.08
C GLU A 53 -13.48 -12.21 2.98
N LEU A 54 -13.43 -10.97 2.48
CA LEU A 54 -14.31 -10.49 1.41
C LEU A 54 -13.99 -11.17 0.07
N ILE A 55 -12.71 -11.29 -0.28
CA ILE A 55 -12.24 -11.93 -1.51
C ILE A 55 -12.60 -13.41 -1.51
N GLU A 56 -12.33 -14.13 -0.42
CA GLU A 56 -12.69 -15.55 -0.28
C GLU A 56 -14.20 -15.75 -0.40
N SER A 57 -14.98 -14.89 0.26
CA SER A 57 -16.44 -14.94 0.17
C SER A 57 -16.93 -14.66 -1.25
N TYR A 58 -16.30 -13.73 -1.96
CA TYR A 58 -16.62 -13.43 -3.36
C TYR A 58 -16.32 -14.63 -4.26
N ALA A 59 -15.09 -15.17 -4.19
CA ALA A 59 -14.67 -16.33 -4.99
C ALA A 59 -15.58 -17.54 -4.72
N LYS A 60 -15.94 -17.79 -3.45
CA LYS A 60 -16.88 -18.86 -3.07
C LYS A 60 -18.26 -18.67 -3.71
N ARG A 61 -18.83 -17.46 -3.70
CA ARG A 61 -20.12 -17.17 -4.35
C ARG A 61 -20.06 -17.35 -5.87
N ARG A 62 -18.89 -17.09 -6.48
CA ARG A 62 -18.62 -17.31 -7.90
C ARG A 62 -18.28 -18.76 -8.25
N GLN A 63 -18.11 -19.64 -7.25
CA GLN A 63 -17.63 -21.00 -7.41
C GLN A 63 -16.23 -21.09 -8.05
N TRP A 64 -15.38 -20.11 -7.77
CA TRP A 64 -13.99 -20.08 -8.23
C TRP A 64 -13.07 -20.73 -7.21
N ASN A 65 -12.20 -21.62 -7.66
CA ASN A 65 -11.23 -22.32 -6.82
C ASN A 65 -9.90 -21.56 -6.77
N VAL A 66 -9.95 -20.35 -6.20
CA VAL A 66 -8.77 -19.47 -6.13
C VAL A 66 -7.76 -19.93 -5.10
N THR A 67 -6.48 -19.76 -5.41
CA THR A 67 -5.34 -19.91 -4.48
C THR A 67 -4.75 -18.54 -4.20
N GLN A 68 -4.29 -18.31 -2.97
CA GLN A 68 -3.60 -17.07 -2.59
C GLN A 68 -2.07 -17.26 -2.68
N THR A 69 -1.37 -16.30 -3.28
CA THR A 69 0.10 -16.23 -3.28
C THR A 69 0.63 -15.61 -2.00
N GLU A 70 1.94 -15.71 -1.76
CA GLU A 70 2.61 -15.04 -0.62
C GLU A 70 2.47 -13.50 -0.64
N SER A 71 2.35 -12.88 -1.82
CA SER A 71 2.11 -11.44 -1.95
C SER A 71 0.64 -11.05 -1.73
N GLY A 72 -0.25 -12.03 -1.60
CA GLY A 72 -1.69 -11.84 -1.38
C GLY A 72 -2.55 -11.84 -2.65
N LEU A 73 -1.98 -12.10 -3.84
CA LEU A 73 -2.76 -12.24 -5.08
C LEU A 73 -3.60 -13.51 -5.01
N PHE A 74 -4.90 -13.41 -5.26
CA PHE A 74 -5.77 -14.57 -5.44
C PHE A 74 -5.90 -14.87 -6.92
N TYR A 75 -5.73 -16.14 -7.30
CA TYR A 75 -5.80 -16.53 -8.70
C TYR A 75 -6.37 -17.93 -8.91
N GLU A 76 -6.97 -18.14 -10.06
CA GLU A 76 -7.36 -19.45 -10.59
C GLU A 76 -7.11 -19.45 -12.09
N ILE A 77 -6.28 -20.38 -12.59
CA ILE A 77 -6.13 -20.61 -14.03
C ILE A 77 -7.08 -21.74 -14.39
N TYR A 78 -8.27 -21.39 -14.86
CA TYR A 78 -9.37 -22.33 -15.09
C TYR A 78 -9.33 -22.97 -16.48
N GLU A 79 -8.59 -22.40 -17.42
CA GLU A 79 -8.36 -22.97 -18.74
C GLU A 79 -6.88 -22.82 -19.11
N ARG A 80 -6.24 -23.92 -19.51
CA ARG A 80 -4.83 -23.94 -19.91
C ARG A 80 -4.69 -23.86 -21.42
N GLY A 81 -3.90 -22.89 -21.86
CA GLY A 81 -3.45 -22.75 -23.23
C GLY A 81 -2.21 -23.61 -23.52
N ASN A 82 -1.88 -23.71 -24.80
CA ASN A 82 -0.75 -24.50 -25.30
C ASN A 82 0.43 -23.64 -25.77
N GLY A 83 0.38 -22.32 -25.52
CA GLY A 83 1.42 -21.41 -25.94
C GLY A 83 2.62 -21.33 -25.00
N ASP A 84 3.55 -20.45 -25.34
CA ASP A 84 4.72 -20.14 -24.53
C ASP A 84 4.35 -19.62 -23.14
N SER A 85 5.15 -19.98 -22.13
CA SER A 85 5.10 -19.31 -20.83
C SER A 85 5.39 -17.83 -20.96
N VAL A 86 4.59 -17.01 -20.27
CA VAL A 86 4.78 -15.57 -20.19
C VAL A 86 6.06 -15.27 -19.40
N ARG A 87 6.83 -14.27 -19.84
CA ARG A 87 8.10 -13.87 -19.22
C ARG A 87 8.27 -12.35 -19.31
N ASN A 88 8.99 -11.80 -18.34
CA ASN A 88 9.36 -10.39 -18.33
C ASN A 88 10.04 -9.95 -19.63
N GLY A 89 9.77 -8.72 -20.04
CA GLY A 89 10.33 -8.10 -21.24
C GLY A 89 9.67 -8.52 -22.55
N ARG A 90 8.72 -9.48 -22.55
CA ARG A 90 7.87 -9.81 -23.71
C ARG A 90 6.69 -8.84 -23.81
N GLN A 91 6.19 -8.68 -25.03
CA GLN A 91 4.90 -8.04 -25.27
C GLN A 91 3.79 -9.07 -25.00
N VAL A 92 2.77 -8.65 -24.26
CA VAL A 92 1.58 -9.45 -23.96
C VAL A 92 0.35 -8.72 -24.48
N THR A 93 -0.61 -9.47 -24.98
CA THR A 93 -1.92 -8.97 -25.40
C THR A 93 -2.99 -9.76 -24.68
N ILE A 94 -3.89 -9.07 -23.99
CA ILE A 94 -4.94 -9.69 -23.17
C ILE A 94 -6.33 -9.17 -23.56
N ASN A 95 -7.30 -10.09 -23.53
CA ASN A 95 -8.70 -9.75 -23.37
C ASN A 95 -9.04 -9.83 -21.88
N TYR A 96 -9.86 -8.91 -21.39
CA TYR A 96 -10.13 -8.79 -19.96
C TYR A 96 -11.47 -8.13 -19.69
N THR A 97 -12.01 -8.44 -18.51
CA THR A 97 -13.07 -7.67 -17.87
C THR A 97 -12.62 -7.44 -16.43
N LEU A 98 -12.57 -6.18 -16.02
CA LEU A 98 -12.21 -5.74 -14.68
C LEU A 98 -13.46 -5.19 -13.99
N SER A 99 -13.76 -5.72 -12.81
CA SER A 99 -14.89 -5.29 -12.00
C SER A 99 -14.52 -5.24 -10.52
N LEU A 100 -15.24 -4.42 -9.77
CA LEU A 100 -15.26 -4.46 -8.31
C LEU A 100 -15.94 -5.75 -7.81
N LEU A 101 -15.74 -6.08 -6.52
CA LEU A 101 -16.32 -7.28 -5.90
C LEU A 101 -17.85 -7.20 -5.72
N ASP A 102 -18.44 -6.01 -5.88
CA ASP A 102 -19.89 -5.83 -5.95
C ASP A 102 -20.47 -6.09 -7.35
N GLY A 103 -19.62 -6.32 -8.36
CA GLY A 103 -20.01 -6.58 -9.74
C GLY A 103 -19.98 -5.36 -10.66
N THR A 104 -19.69 -4.16 -10.15
CA THR A 104 -19.52 -2.95 -10.97
C THR A 104 -18.35 -3.14 -11.93
N VAL A 105 -18.62 -3.16 -13.24
CA VAL A 105 -17.58 -3.26 -14.27
C VAL A 105 -16.91 -1.90 -14.43
N CYS A 106 -15.58 -1.87 -14.28
CA CYS A 106 -14.77 -0.66 -14.45
C CYS A 106 -14.24 -0.56 -15.88
N TYR A 107 -13.64 -1.64 -16.39
CA TYR A 107 -13.01 -1.68 -17.71
C TYR A 107 -13.27 -3.03 -18.39
N SER A 108 -13.42 -3.03 -19.71
CA SER A 108 -13.53 -4.27 -20.50
C SER A 108 -12.95 -4.09 -21.89
N SER A 109 -12.20 -5.10 -22.35
CA SER A 109 -11.70 -5.18 -23.72
C SER A 109 -12.82 -5.32 -24.75
N ASP A 110 -14.04 -5.69 -24.36
CA ASP A 110 -15.19 -5.71 -25.27
C ASP A 110 -15.55 -4.30 -25.75
N GLN A 111 -15.21 -3.28 -24.96
CA GLN A 111 -15.49 -1.87 -25.25
C GLN A 111 -14.27 -1.15 -25.83
N SER A 112 -13.07 -1.41 -25.28
CA SER A 112 -11.84 -0.72 -25.65
C SER A 112 -10.92 -1.49 -26.60
N GLY A 113 -11.21 -2.76 -26.86
CA GLY A 113 -10.33 -3.70 -27.56
C GLY A 113 -9.29 -4.36 -26.64
N PRO A 114 -8.52 -5.34 -27.15
CA PRO A 114 -7.49 -6.01 -26.38
C PRO A 114 -6.39 -5.06 -25.90
N LYS A 115 -5.92 -5.22 -24.65
CA LYS A 115 -4.83 -4.41 -24.09
C LYS A 115 -3.49 -5.04 -24.43
N THR A 116 -2.56 -4.24 -24.94
CA THR A 116 -1.20 -4.70 -25.28
C THR A 116 -0.14 -3.86 -24.59
N PHE A 117 0.78 -4.51 -23.88
CA PHE A 117 1.86 -3.83 -23.15
C PHE A 117 3.09 -4.73 -23.01
N ARG A 118 4.20 -4.17 -22.52
CA ARG A 118 5.45 -4.88 -22.29
C ARG A 118 5.61 -5.21 -20.80
N LEU A 119 5.60 -6.49 -20.48
CA LEU A 119 5.61 -6.99 -19.10
C LEU A 119 6.91 -6.64 -18.36
N GLY A 120 6.81 -6.18 -17.12
CA GLY A 120 7.94 -5.76 -16.29
C GLY A 120 8.51 -4.38 -16.64
N ARG A 121 7.86 -3.66 -17.56
CA ARG A 121 8.18 -2.27 -17.95
C ARG A 121 6.93 -1.41 -18.13
N SER A 122 5.77 -1.94 -17.80
CA SER A 122 4.50 -1.25 -17.93
C SER A 122 4.17 -0.47 -16.66
N ARG A 123 3.08 0.29 -16.68
CA ARG A 123 2.48 0.89 -15.48
C ARG A 123 1.23 0.13 -15.04
N GLU A 124 1.09 -1.09 -15.51
CA GLU A 124 -0.02 -1.97 -15.14
C GLU A 124 0.15 -2.42 -13.68
N GLU A 125 -0.93 -2.89 -13.09
CA GLU A 125 -1.00 -3.25 -11.69
C GLU A 125 -0.04 -4.40 -11.38
N SER A 126 0.67 -4.31 -10.25
CA SER A 126 1.68 -5.30 -9.88
C SER A 126 1.08 -6.71 -9.73
N GLY A 127 -0.16 -6.81 -9.25
CA GLY A 127 -0.89 -8.07 -9.19
C GLY A 127 -1.27 -8.64 -10.56
N LEU A 128 -1.55 -7.78 -11.55
CA LEU A 128 -1.81 -8.21 -12.93
C LEU A 128 -0.53 -8.75 -13.55
N GLU A 129 0.59 -8.02 -13.45
CA GLU A 129 1.87 -8.50 -13.97
C GLU A 129 2.30 -9.82 -13.30
N GLN A 130 2.15 -9.92 -11.97
CA GLN A 130 2.42 -11.15 -11.23
C GLN A 130 1.52 -12.32 -11.70
N GLY A 131 0.22 -12.06 -11.88
CA GLY A 131 -0.73 -13.04 -12.41
C GLY A 131 -0.31 -13.58 -13.76
N LEU A 132 0.04 -12.68 -14.68
CA LEU A 132 0.46 -13.03 -16.03
C LEU A 132 1.76 -13.84 -16.05
N LEU A 133 2.70 -13.59 -15.15
CA LEU A 133 3.94 -14.38 -15.03
C LEU A 133 3.70 -15.85 -14.63
N MET A 134 2.53 -16.18 -14.07
CA MET A 134 2.13 -17.55 -13.76
C MET A 134 1.41 -18.26 -14.91
N MET A 135 1.18 -17.54 -16.02
CA MET A 135 0.36 -17.99 -17.14
C MET A 135 1.20 -18.32 -18.38
N ARG A 136 0.52 -18.96 -19.34
CA ARG A 136 0.99 -19.20 -20.71
C ARG A 136 0.08 -18.51 -21.71
N ALA A 137 0.57 -18.30 -22.94
CA ALA A 137 -0.28 -17.80 -24.01
C ALA A 137 -1.45 -18.77 -24.26
N GLY A 138 -2.67 -18.22 -24.24
CA GLY A 138 -3.92 -18.96 -24.34
C GLY A 138 -4.54 -19.39 -23.02
N ASP A 139 -3.85 -19.22 -21.88
CA ASP A 139 -4.47 -19.45 -20.56
C ASP A 139 -5.62 -18.47 -20.34
N LYS A 140 -6.65 -18.92 -19.62
CA LYS A 140 -7.68 -18.05 -19.05
C LYS A 140 -7.67 -18.16 -17.53
N ALA A 141 -7.80 -17.02 -16.86
CA ALA A 141 -7.68 -16.96 -15.41
C ALA A 141 -8.66 -15.97 -14.79
N HIS A 142 -8.99 -16.24 -13.53
CA HIS A 142 -9.51 -15.25 -12.60
C HIS A 142 -8.35 -14.74 -11.76
N LEU A 143 -8.19 -13.42 -11.70
CA LEU A 143 -7.23 -12.75 -10.81
C LEU A 143 -8.04 -11.80 -9.93
N ILE A 144 -7.85 -11.88 -8.61
CA ILE A 144 -8.43 -10.94 -7.66
C ILE A 144 -7.28 -10.27 -6.91
N LEU A 145 -7.15 -8.97 -7.15
CA LEU A 145 -6.05 -8.16 -6.65
C LEU A 145 -6.50 -7.44 -5.37
N PRO A 146 -5.89 -7.71 -4.21
CA PRO A 146 -6.08 -6.86 -3.03
C PRO A 146 -5.57 -5.44 -3.32
N PRO A 147 -6.01 -4.41 -2.57
CA PRO A 147 -5.70 -3.01 -2.87
C PRO A 147 -4.22 -2.73 -3.08
N HIS A 148 -3.32 -3.29 -2.27
CA HIS A 148 -1.87 -3.07 -2.39
C HIS A 148 -1.23 -3.68 -3.66
N LEU A 149 -1.92 -4.59 -4.35
CA LEU A 149 -1.51 -5.13 -5.65
C LEU A 149 -2.22 -4.46 -6.84
N ALA A 150 -3.09 -3.47 -6.57
CA ALA A 150 -3.79 -2.64 -7.54
C ALA A 150 -3.47 -1.15 -7.29
N HIS A 151 -4.48 -0.31 -7.00
CA HIS A 151 -4.33 1.14 -6.85
C HIS A 151 -4.22 1.62 -5.38
N GLY A 152 -4.05 0.70 -4.43
CA GLY A 152 -3.93 1.01 -3.01
C GLY A 152 -5.18 1.71 -2.44
N LEU A 153 -4.98 2.54 -1.42
CA LEU A 153 -6.05 3.27 -0.74
C LEU A 153 -6.60 4.45 -1.56
N LEU A 154 -5.82 4.97 -2.50
CA LEU A 154 -6.20 6.15 -3.29
C LEU A 154 -7.19 5.78 -4.40
N GLY A 155 -7.15 4.53 -4.87
CA GLY A 155 -7.97 4.09 -5.99
C GLY A 155 -7.42 4.56 -7.32
N ASP A 156 -8.18 4.24 -8.36
CA ASP A 156 -7.97 4.73 -9.73
C ASP A 156 -8.86 5.97 -9.94
N GLU A 157 -8.37 6.97 -10.69
CA GLU A 157 -9.06 8.26 -10.89
C GLU A 157 -10.29 8.19 -11.79
#